data_AF-A0A0F8ZZ36-F1
#
_entry.id   AF-A0A0F8ZZ36-F1
#
_cell.length_a   1.000
_cell.length_b   1.000
_cell.length_c   1.000
_cell.angle_alpha   90.00
_cell.angle_beta   90.00
_cell.angle_gamma   90.00
#
_symmetry.space_group_name_H-M   'P 1'
#
loop_
_entity.id
_entity.type
_entity.pdbx_description
1 polymer ?
#
loop_
_entity_poly.entity_id
_entity_poly.type
_entity_poly.pdbx_seq_one_letter_code
_entity_poly.pdbx_strand_id
1 'polypeptide(L)' 'MKTDELMSIADSLPVDIKTKLIDKLLNSLNPTSKEIDELWKTEAERRVEEIKNGKVKPIPGEEVFKEIRKKISE' A
#
# COMPACT_ATOMS: atom_id res chain seq x y z
N MET A 1 -19.58 18.17 16.35
CA MET A 1 -19.17 16.93 17.05
C MET A 1 -17.70 17.02 17.32
N LYS A 2 -17.27 16.77 18.55
CA LYS A 2 -15.83 16.75 18.90
C LYS A 2 -15.21 15.43 18.42
N THR A 3 -13.89 15.42 18.19
CA THR A 3 -13.18 14.22 17.73
C THR A 3 -13.42 13.02 18.66
N ASP A 4 -13.41 13.25 19.97
CA ASP A 4 -13.60 12.19 20.98
C ASP A 4 -15.00 11.57 20.91
N GLU A 5 -16.02 12.37 20.62
CA GLU A 5 -17.40 11.88 20.42
C GLU A 5 -17.50 10.99 19.18
N LEU A 6 -16.79 11.34 18.10
CA LEU A 6 -16.75 10.57 16.85
C LEU A 6 -15.99 9.24 17.02
N MET A 7 -14.90 9.24 17.79
CA MET A 7 -14.17 8.02 18.13
C MET A 7 -15.03 7.08 18.97
N SER A 8 -15.71 7.60 20.00
CA SER A 8 -16.60 6.80 20.84
C SER A 8 -17.74 6.15 20.03
N ILE A 9 -18.32 6.90 19.08
CA ILE A 9 -19.31 6.34 18.15
C ILE A 9 -18.69 5.21 17.32
N ALA A 10 -17.54 5.45 16.69
CA ALA A 10 -16.86 4.46 15.86
C ALA A 10 -16.52 3.17 16.63
N ASP A 11 -16.09 3.29 17.88
CA ASP A 11 -15.77 2.15 18.74
C ASP A 11 -17.01 1.32 19.10
N SER A 12 -18.16 1.98 19.29
CA SER A 12 -19.44 1.32 19.64
C SER A 12 -20.11 0.60 18.46
N LEU A 13 -19.65 0.81 17.23
CA LEU A 13 -20.27 0.20 16.05
C LEU A 13 -20.13 -1.33 16.05
N PRO A 14 -21.18 -2.05 15.61
CA PRO A 14 -21.08 -3.45 15.24
C PRO A 14 -19.95 -3.70 14.25
N VAL A 15 -19.32 -4.88 14.31
CA VAL A 15 -18.12 -5.21 13.51
C VAL A 15 -18.33 -5.02 12.01
N ASP A 16 -19.50 -5.39 11.49
CA ASP A 16 -19.83 -5.27 10.06
C ASP A 16 -19.91 -3.81 9.60
N ILE A 17 -20.44 -2.93 10.45
CA ILE A 17 -20.52 -1.49 10.16
C ILE A 17 -19.15 -0.84 10.33
N LYS A 18 -18.38 -1.26 11.35
CA LYS A 18 -17.02 -0.78 11.59
C LYS A 18 -16.09 -1.09 10.41
N THR A 19 -16.14 -2.31 9.87
CA THR A 19 -15.36 -2.68 8.68
C THR A 19 -15.75 -1.83 7.46
N LYS A 20 -17.04 -1.66 7.18
CA LYS A 20 -17.51 -0.79 6.07
C LYS A 20 -17.04 0.66 6.22
N LEU A 21 -17.03 1.18 7.44
CA LEU A 21 -16.54 2.53 7.72
C LEU A 21 -15.03 2.63 7.45
N ILE A 22 -14.25 1.66 7.95
CA ILE A 22 -12.80 1.59 7.71
C ILE A 22 -12.50 1.54 6.21
N ASP A 23 -13.16 0.66 5.45
CA ASP A 23 -12.96 0.53 4.00
C ASP A 23 -13.23 1.86 3.28
N LYS A 24 -14.32 2.54 3.64
CA LYS A 24 -14.65 3.85 3.07
C LYS A 24 -13.60 4.91 3.39
N LEU A 25 -13.13 4.96 4.63
CA LEU A 25 -12.10 5.91 5.05
C LEU A 25 -10.76 5.62 4.38
N LEU A 26 -10.35 4.35 4.30
CA LEU A 26 -9.12 3.94 3.60
C LEU A 26 -9.16 4.29 2.12
N ASN A 27 -10.27 4.03 1.44
CA ASN A 27 -10.46 4.41 0.03
C ASN A 27 -10.47 5.92 -0.17
N SER A 28 -10.96 6.70 0.80
CA SER A 28 -10.91 8.16 0.74
C SER A 28 -9.51 8.72 0.97
N LEU A 29 -8.70 8.07 1.80
CA LEU A 29 -7.31 8.48 2.06
C LEU A 29 -6.38 8.10 0.92
N ASN A 30 -6.65 6.97 0.27
CA ASN A 30 -5.89 6.44 -0.85
C ASN A 30 -6.82 6.28 -2.06
N PRO A 31 -7.29 7.38 -2.67
CA PRO A 31 -8.15 7.28 -3.83
C PRO A 31 -7.40 6.55 -4.95
N THR A 32 -7.91 5.38 -5.33
CA THR A 32 -7.39 4.64 -6.48
C THR A 32 -7.65 5.47 -7.73
N SER A 33 -6.59 5.93 -8.38
CA SER A 33 -6.71 6.54 -9.70
C SER A 33 -6.58 5.44 -10.73
N LYS A 34 -7.66 5.18 -11.47
CA LYS A 34 -7.65 4.20 -12.56
C LYS A 34 -6.55 4.48 -13.58
N GLU A 35 -6.23 5.75 -13.80
CA GLU A 35 -5.10 6.15 -14.65
C GLU A 35 -3.76 5.70 -14.07
N ILE A 36 -3.55 5.92 -12.76
CA ILE A 36 -2.34 5.46 -12.06
C ILE A 36 -2.25 3.93 -12.08
N ASP A 37 -3.36 3.23 -11.90
CA ASP A 37 -3.39 1.76 -11.93
C ASP A 37 -2.99 1.21 -13.31
N GLU A 38 -3.46 1.81 -14.39
CA GLU A 38 -3.05 1.42 -15.76
C GLU A 38 -1.56 1.72 -16.03
N LEU A 39 -1.05 2.84 -15.51
CA LEU A 39 0.38 3.16 -15.58
C LEU A 39 1.23 2.13 -14.81
N TRP A 40 0.81 1.75 -13.59
CA TRP A 40 1.48 0.72 -12.80
C TRP A 40 1.46 -0.64 -13.49
N LYS A 41 0.32 -1.02 -14.07
CA LYS A 41 0.20 -2.26 -14.84
C LYS A 41 1.21 -2.30 -15.99
N THR A 42 1.24 -1.24 -16.80
CA THR A 42 2.15 -1.11 -17.94
C THR A 42 3.61 -1.21 -17.50
N GLU A 43 3.98 -0.49 -16.43
CA GLU A 43 5.35 -0.50 -15.90
C GLU A 43 5.74 -1.87 -15.31
N ALA A 44 4.82 -2.53 -14.61
CA ALA A 44 5.06 -3.86 -14.03
C ALA A 44 5.32 -4.90 -15.13
N GLU A 45 4.48 -4.92 -16.17
CA GLU A 45 4.66 -5.80 -17.34
C GLU A 45 6.00 -5.55 -18.02
N ARG A 46 6.33 -4.28 -18.27
CA ARG A 46 7.61 -3.87 -18.86
C ARG A 46 8.81 -4.35 -18.04
N ARG A 47 8.81 -4.14 -16.71
CA ARG A 47 9.91 -4.56 -15.82
C ARG A 47 10.10 -6.07 -15.78
N VAL A 48 9.00 -6.83 -15.76
CA VAL A 48 9.06 -8.30 -15.78
C VAL A 48 9.72 -8.78 -17.07
N GLU A 49 9.37 -8.19 -18.21
CA GLU A 49 9.99 -8.53 -19.49
C GLU A 49 11.48 -8.18 -19.52
N GLU A 50 11.87 -7.00 -19.02
CA GLU A 50 13.27 -6.58 -18.96
C GLU A 50 14.14 -7.53 -18.13
N ILE A 51 13.61 -8.00 -16.99
CA ILE A 51 14.29 -8.97 -16.13
C ILE A 51 14.43 -10.30 -16.86
N LYS A 52 13.34 -10.83 -17.45
CA LYS A 52 13.34 -12.11 -18.16
C LYS A 52 14.30 -12.13 -19.35
N ASN A 53 14.38 -11.02 -20.08
CA ASN A 53 15.25 -10.87 -21.24
C ASN A 53 16.68 -10.42 -20.89
N GLY A 54 17.00 -10.27 -19.60
CA GLY A 54 18.33 -9.85 -19.14
C GLY A 54 18.72 -8.42 -19.52
N LYS A 55 17.73 -7.58 -19.89
CA LYS A 55 17.96 -6.15 -20.21
C LYS A 55 18.38 -5.36 -18.98
N VAL A 56 18.03 -5.85 -17.78
CA VAL A 56 18.39 -5.25 -16.49
C VAL A 56 18.99 -6.29 -15.56
N LYS A 57 19.90 -5.85 -14.68
CA LYS A 57 20.47 -6.68 -13.61
C LYS A 57 19.70 -6.45 -12.31
N PRO A 58 18.94 -7.43 -11.80
CA PRO A 58 18.23 -7.27 -10.53
C PRO A 58 19.20 -7.23 -9.34
N ILE A 59 18.75 -6.60 -8.26
CA ILE A 59 19.43 -6.63 -6.96
C ILE A 59 18.85 -7.80 -6.15
N PRO A 60 19.67 -8.66 -5.53
CA PRO A 60 19.19 -9.72 -4.64
C PRO A 60 18.33 -9.16 -3.50
N GLY A 61 17.20 -9.81 -3.21
CA GLY A 61 16.29 -9.36 -2.15
C GLY A 61 16.93 -9.35 -0.77
N GLU A 62 17.79 -10.33 -0.49
CA GLU A 62 18.53 -10.47 0.77
C GLU A 62 19.42 -9.24 1.04
N GLU A 63 20.02 -8.68 0.00
CA GLU A 63 20.84 -7.46 0.07
C GLU A 63 19.99 -6.26 0.48
N VAL A 64 18.83 -6.08 -0.16
CA VAL A 64 17.88 -5.00 0.17
C VAL A 64 17.43 -5.09 1.63
N PHE A 65 17.02 -6.26 2.10
CA PHE A 65 16.57 -6.43 3.48
C PHE A 65 17.69 -6.26 4.50
N LYS A 66 18.93 -6.62 4.16
CA LYS A 66 20.10 -6.37 5.02
C LYS A 66 20.30 -4.87 5.23
N GLU A 67 20.23 -4.07 4.17
CA GLU A 67 20.38 -2.61 4.25
C GLU A 67 19.23 -1.95 5.02
N ILE A 68 17.99 -2.41 4.84
CA ILE A 68 16.83 -1.92 5.60
C ILE A 68 17.01 -2.17 7.09
N ARG A 69 17.39 -3.41 7.48
CA ARG A 69 17.60 -3.75 8.89
C ARG A 69 18.67 -2.87 9.52
N LYS A 70 19.78 -2.66 8.81
CA LYS A 70 20.86 -1.78 9.27
C LYS A 70 20.36 -0.37 9.58
N LYS A 71 19.57 0.23 8.67
CA LYS A 71 19.01 1.58 8.84
C LYS A 71 18.01 1.71 9.99
N ILE A 72 17.25 0.65 10.28
CA ILE A 72 16.22 0.67 11.34
C ILE A 72 16.84 0.39 12.72
N SER A 73 18.02 -0.25 12.77
CA SER A 73 18.74 -0.53 14.01
C SER A 73 19.69 0.59 14.48
N GLU A 74 19.79 1.69 13.72
CA GLU A 74 20.48 2.94 14.09
C GLU A 74 19.52 3.91 14.79
#